data_AF-A0A1C5ZZW5-F1
#
_entry.id   AF-A0A1C5ZZW5-F1
#
_cell.length_a   1.000
_cell.length_b   1.000
_cell.length_c   1.000
_cell.angle_alpha   90.00
_cell.angle_beta   90.00
_cell.angle_gamma   90.00
#
_symmetry.space_group_name_H-M   'P 1'
#
loop_
_entity.id
_entity.type
_entity.pdbx_description
1 polymer ?
#
loop_
_entity_poly.entity_id
_entity_poly.type
_entity_poly.pdbx_seq_one_letter_code
_entity_poly.pdbx_strand_id
1 'polypeptide(L)'
;MRELAVFYCPKCGHYAYYQTSRHPQCPKCGCAEAMNMVRMHYTEFMRMSCDERDEYLSKEILRTNPSLVERLTEPHKRYNSREIIAEMNNVIMNLDTENKILNDTVKWMHDTIWDLIHERRHLLRDEAAATDISPEQEEAEGQEHVCIREIMQDKA
;
A
#
# COMPACT_ATOMS: atom_id res chain seq x y z
N MET A 1 -23.11 -47.98 -26.37
CA MET A 1 -23.92 -46.75 -26.24
C MET A 1 -22.97 -45.59 -25.96
N ARG A 2 -23.16 -44.42 -26.58
CA ARG A 2 -22.34 -43.24 -26.22
C ARG A 2 -22.83 -42.66 -24.90
N GLU A 3 -21.91 -42.32 -24.02
CA GLU A 3 -22.23 -41.66 -22.75
C GLU A 3 -22.82 -40.26 -22.99
N LEU A 4 -23.74 -39.83 -22.13
CA LEU A 4 -24.27 -38.47 -22.11
C LEU A 4 -23.20 -37.52 -21.58
N ALA A 5 -22.98 -36.41 -22.29
CA ALA A 5 -22.15 -35.30 -21.83
C ALA A 5 -23.04 -34.10 -21.48
N VAL A 6 -22.59 -33.32 -20.48
CA VAL A 6 -23.27 -32.10 -20.05
C VAL A 6 -22.60 -30.90 -20.69
N PHE A 7 -23.40 -30.01 -21.28
CA PHE A 7 -22.93 -28.76 -21.86
C PHE A 7 -23.63 -27.57 -21.20
N TYR A 8 -22.95 -26.44 -21.06
CA TYR A 8 -23.48 -25.20 -20.51
C TYR A 8 -23.17 -23.98 -21.40
N CYS A 9 -24.08 -23.00 -21.40
CA CYS A 9 -23.90 -21.76 -22.13
C CYS A 9 -23.06 -20.77 -21.30
N PRO A 10 -21.95 -20.24 -21.83
CA PRO A 10 -21.12 -19.27 -21.11
C PRO A 10 -21.80 -17.91 -20.91
N LYS A 11 -22.88 -17.61 -21.65
CA LYS A 11 -23.60 -16.33 -21.56
C LYS A 11 -24.74 -16.33 -20.54
N CYS A 12 -25.51 -17.41 -20.47
CA CYS A 12 -26.75 -17.45 -19.66
C CYS A 12 -26.80 -18.61 -18.66
N GLY A 13 -25.78 -19.47 -18.60
CA GLY A 13 -25.74 -20.61 -17.68
C GLY A 13 -26.69 -21.76 -18.02
N HIS A 14 -27.51 -21.66 -19.07
CA HIS A 14 -28.35 -22.78 -19.49
C HIS A 14 -27.51 -24.01 -19.79
N TYR A 15 -27.86 -25.15 -19.17
CA TYR A 15 -27.21 -26.42 -19.40
C TYR A 15 -28.18 -27.46 -19.98
N ALA A 16 -27.64 -28.39 -20.76
CA ALA A 16 -28.37 -29.47 -21.40
C ALA A 16 -27.48 -30.69 -21.66
N TYR A 17 -28.11 -31.83 -21.92
CA TYR A 17 -27.45 -33.13 -22.06
C TYR A 17 -27.51 -33.59 -23.51
N TYR A 18 -26.37 -34.01 -24.05
CA TYR A 18 -26.29 -34.46 -25.44
C TYR A 18 -25.40 -35.70 -25.59
N GLN A 19 -25.77 -36.57 -26.53
CA GLN A 19 -24.97 -37.72 -26.97
C GLN A 19 -24.22 -37.37 -28.27
N THR A 20 -23.42 -36.31 -28.23
CA THR A 20 -22.71 -35.76 -29.39
C THR A 20 -21.25 -35.51 -29.06
N SER A 21 -20.38 -35.61 -30.07
CA SER A 21 -18.99 -35.15 -29.98
C SER A 21 -18.83 -33.67 -30.35
N ARG A 22 -19.87 -33.05 -30.93
CA ARG A 22 -19.84 -31.64 -31.35
C ARG A 22 -20.49 -30.76 -30.30
N HIS A 23 -19.86 -29.63 -30.00
CA HIS A 23 -20.41 -28.66 -29.07
C HIS A 23 -21.70 -28.02 -29.63
N PRO A 24 -22.85 -28.15 -28.94
CA PRO A 24 -24.14 -27.65 -29.40
C PRO A 24 -24.26 -26.14 -29.24
N GLN A 25 -25.22 -25.52 -29.94
CA GLN A 25 -25.53 -24.10 -29.77
C GLN A 25 -26.58 -23.91 -28.67
N CYS A 26 -26.51 -22.79 -27.94
CA CYS A 26 -27.45 -22.53 -26.86
C CYS A 26 -28.86 -22.22 -27.41
N PRO A 27 -29.89 -23.01 -27.07
CA PRO A 27 -31.25 -22.79 -27.55
C PRO A 27 -31.91 -21.54 -26.96
N LYS A 28 -31.44 -21.05 -25.79
CA LYS A 28 -32.01 -19.86 -25.15
C LYS A 28 -31.46 -18.56 -25.73
N CYS A 29 -30.16 -18.51 -26.02
CA CYS A 29 -29.51 -17.29 -26.49
C CYS A 29 -29.54 -17.17 -28.01
N GLY A 30 -29.68 -18.29 -28.74
CA GLY A 30 -29.50 -18.31 -30.20
C GLY A 30 -28.11 -17.82 -30.64
N CYS A 31 -27.14 -17.76 -29.73
CA CYS A 31 -25.81 -17.27 -30.03
C CYS A 31 -25.08 -18.27 -30.94
N ALA A 32 -24.23 -17.77 -31.83
CA ALA A 32 -23.37 -18.59 -32.68
C ALA A 32 -22.21 -19.25 -31.90
N GLU A 33 -21.97 -18.82 -30.66
CA GLU A 33 -20.99 -19.41 -29.76
C GLU A 33 -21.48 -20.74 -29.21
N ALA A 34 -20.70 -21.78 -29.47
CA ALA A 34 -20.99 -23.12 -28.99
C ALA A 34 -20.93 -23.19 -27.46
N MET A 35 -21.76 -24.06 -26.89
CA MET A 35 -21.79 -24.35 -25.47
C MET A 35 -20.49 -25.04 -25.02
N ASN A 36 -20.07 -24.80 -23.79
CA ASN A 36 -18.91 -25.43 -23.18
C ASN A 36 -19.29 -26.76 -22.58
N MET A 37 -18.40 -27.76 -22.68
CA MET A 37 -18.58 -29.04 -22.01
C MET A 37 -18.19 -28.91 -20.53
N VAL A 38 -19.02 -29.44 -19.64
CA VAL A 38 -18.69 -29.53 -18.21
C VAL A 38 -17.53 -30.51 -18.02
N ARG A 39 -16.57 -30.16 -17.15
CA ARG A 39 -15.38 -30.97 -16.87
C ARG A 39 -15.62 -32.04 -15.79
N MET A 40 -16.72 -32.76 -15.89
CA MET A 40 -17.05 -33.90 -15.01
C MET A 40 -18.00 -34.86 -15.72
N HIS A 41 -18.15 -36.08 -15.20
CA HIS A 41 -19.05 -37.06 -15.80
C HIS A 41 -20.52 -36.68 -15.55
N TYR A 42 -21.41 -37.07 -16.47
CA TYR A 42 -22.86 -36.83 -16.32
C TYR A 42 -23.42 -37.35 -15.00
N THR A 43 -22.97 -38.52 -14.55
CA THR A 43 -23.41 -39.12 -13.28
C THR A 43 -23.01 -38.27 -12.08
N GLU A 44 -21.84 -37.63 -12.13
CA GLU A 44 -21.36 -36.73 -11.08
C GLU A 44 -22.18 -35.45 -11.05
N PHE A 45 -22.39 -34.83 -12.22
CA PHE A 45 -23.20 -33.61 -12.34
C PHE A 45 -24.65 -33.82 -11.89
N MET A 46 -25.23 -35.00 -12.15
CA MET A 46 -26.59 -35.33 -11.73
C MET A 46 -26.73 -35.58 -10.22
N ARG A 47 -25.64 -35.95 -9.53
CA ARG A 47 -25.65 -36.13 -8.07
C ARG A 47 -25.64 -34.79 -7.32
N MET A 48 -25.21 -33.72 -7.98
CA MET A 48 -25.28 -32.37 -7.44
C MET A 48 -26.73 -31.88 -7.39
N SER A 49 -27.06 -31.13 -6.34
CA SER A 49 -28.30 -30.36 -6.21
C SER A 49 -28.36 -29.20 -7.22
N CYS A 50 -29.53 -28.59 -7.37
CA CYS A 50 -29.70 -27.42 -8.24
C CYS A 50 -28.75 -26.28 -7.85
N ASP A 51 -28.65 -25.97 -6.54
CA ASP A 51 -27.82 -24.89 -6.03
C ASP A 51 -26.33 -25.15 -6.29
N GLU A 52 -25.86 -26.38 -6.06
CA GLU A 52 -24.47 -26.76 -6.34
C GLU A 52 -24.14 -26.66 -7.83
N ARG A 53 -25.07 -27.03 -8.72
CA ARG A 53 -24.89 -26.88 -10.17
C ARG A 53 -24.79 -25.41 -10.57
N ASP A 54 -25.68 -24.57 -10.03
CA ASP A 54 -25.69 -23.14 -10.34
C ASP A 54 -24.41 -22.46 -9.83
N GLU A 55 -23.94 -22.81 -8.63
CA GLU A 55 -22.67 -22.32 -8.09
C GLU A 55 -21.47 -22.77 -8.96
N TYR A 56 -21.42 -24.05 -9.32
CA TYR A 56 -20.37 -24.59 -10.18
C TYR A 56 -20.33 -23.90 -11.55
N LEU A 57 -21.48 -23.79 -12.23
CA LEU A 57 -21.58 -23.17 -13.55
C LEU A 57 -21.23 -21.68 -13.48
N SER A 58 -21.66 -20.98 -12.44
CA SER A 58 -21.31 -19.58 -12.22
C SER A 58 -19.79 -19.40 -12.10
N LYS A 59 -19.11 -20.27 -11.34
CA LYS A 59 -17.64 -20.25 -11.22
C LYS A 59 -16.94 -20.54 -12.55
N GLU A 60 -17.42 -21.53 -13.32
CA GLU A 60 -16.85 -21.84 -14.63
C GLU A 60 -17.05 -20.69 -15.65
N ILE A 61 -18.20 -20.01 -15.62
CA ILE A 61 -18.47 -18.82 -16.44
C ILE A 61 -17.52 -17.68 -16.08
N LEU A 62 -17.36 -17.39 -14.79
CA LEU A 62 -16.46 -16.33 -14.31
C LEU A 62 -15.00 -16.64 -14.67
N ARG A 63 -14.56 -17.90 -14.53
CA ARG A 63 -13.21 -18.32 -14.90
C ARG A 63 -12.93 -18.14 -16.39
N THR A 64 -13.92 -18.38 -17.24
CA THR A 64 -13.78 -18.28 -18.70
C THR A 64 -13.88 -16.83 -19.20
N ASN A 65 -14.33 -15.89 -18.36
CA ASN A 65 -14.45 -14.47 -18.69
C ASN A 65 -13.70 -13.56 -17.69
N PRO A 66 -12.36 -13.53 -17.72
CA PRO A 66 -11.55 -12.74 -16.78
C PRO A 66 -11.90 -11.24 -16.76
N SER A 67 -12.30 -10.68 -17.91
CA SER A 67 -12.69 -9.27 -18.04
C SER A 67 -13.95 -8.90 -17.26
N LEU A 68 -14.82 -9.88 -16.95
CA LEU A 68 -15.99 -9.66 -16.10
C LEU A 68 -15.58 -9.56 -14.64
N VAL A 69 -14.70 -10.45 -14.17
CA VAL A 69 -14.15 -10.42 -12.81
C VAL A 69 -13.39 -9.12 -12.58
N GLU A 70 -12.58 -8.70 -13.54
CA GLU A 70 -11.83 -7.45 -13.46
C GLU A 70 -12.78 -6.24 -13.35
N ARG A 71 -13.80 -6.13 -14.20
CA ARG A 71 -14.81 -5.05 -14.09
C ARG A 71 -15.54 -5.02 -12.76
N LEU A 72 -15.91 -6.20 -12.24
CA LEU A 72 -16.65 -6.31 -10.97
C LEU A 72 -15.77 -5.96 -9.78
N THR A 73 -14.48 -6.30 -9.82
CA THR A 73 -13.53 -6.08 -8.72
C THR A 73 -12.84 -4.72 -8.75
N GLU A 74 -12.80 -4.06 -9.91
CA GLU A 74 -12.15 -2.76 -10.11
C GLU A 74 -12.63 -1.65 -9.15
N PRO A 75 -13.95 -1.47 -8.89
CA PRO A 75 -14.41 -0.51 -7.90
C PRO A 75 -13.84 -0.81 -6.50
N HIS A 76 -13.84 -2.08 -6.07
CA HIS A 76 -13.34 -2.48 -4.76
C HIS A 76 -11.85 -2.21 -4.61
N LYS A 77 -11.05 -2.45 -5.65
CA LYS A 77 -9.62 -2.10 -5.65
C LYS A 77 -9.43 -0.60 -5.43
N ARG A 78 -10.17 0.24 -6.15
CA ARG A 78 -10.07 1.71 -6.02
C ARG A 78 -10.46 2.20 -4.62
N TYR A 79 -11.55 1.68 -4.05
CA TYR A 79 -11.98 2.09 -2.71
C TYR A 79 -10.99 1.65 -1.63
N ASN A 80 -10.47 0.43 -1.72
CA ASN A 80 -9.45 -0.07 -0.81
C ASN A 80 -8.17 0.79 -0.87
N SER A 81 -7.70 1.17 -2.07
CA SER A 81 -6.55 2.07 -2.19
C SER A 81 -6.80 3.43 -1.54
N ARG A 82 -8.01 4.00 -1.66
CA ARG A 82 -8.35 5.28 -1.04
C ARG A 82 -8.35 5.21 0.49
N GLU A 83 -8.86 4.10 1.04
CA GLU A 83 -8.88 3.85 2.48
C GLU A 83 -7.45 3.72 3.04
N ILE A 84 -6.61 2.90 2.40
CA ILE A 84 -5.20 2.73 2.79
C ILE A 84 -4.44 4.06 2.69
N ILE A 85 -4.63 4.83 1.62
CA ILE A 85 -3.98 6.14 1.46
C ILE A 85 -4.42 7.10 2.58
N ALA A 86 -5.70 7.11 2.96
CA ALA A 86 -6.20 7.96 4.04
C ALA A 86 -5.57 7.56 5.40
N GLU A 87 -5.46 6.27 5.68
CA GLU A 87 -4.80 5.77 6.89
C GLU A 87 -3.32 6.17 6.94
N MET A 88 -2.59 5.95 5.84
CA MET A 88 -1.18 6.34 5.74
C MET A 88 -0.98 7.85 5.90
N ASN A 89 -1.86 8.68 5.34
CA ASN A 89 -1.80 10.12 5.51
C ASN A 89 -1.99 10.55 6.97
N ASN A 90 -2.88 9.90 7.72
CA ASN A 90 -3.02 10.16 9.16
C ASN A 90 -1.73 9.84 9.92
N VAL A 91 -1.07 8.73 9.59
CA VAL A 91 0.21 8.34 10.20
C VAL A 91 1.29 9.38 9.88
N ILE A 92 1.38 9.85 8.63
CA ILE A 92 2.33 10.89 8.22
C ILE A 92 2.09 12.16 9.03
N MET A 93 0.84 12.63 9.15
CA MET A 93 0.52 13.84 9.91
C MET A 93 0.90 13.72 11.39
N ASN A 94 0.71 12.54 12.00
CA ASN A 94 1.14 12.30 13.37
C ASN A 94 2.67 12.37 13.50
N LEU A 95 3.39 11.71 12.59
CA LEU A 95 4.86 11.73 12.56
C LEU A 95 5.42 13.13 12.30
N ASP A 96 4.78 13.95 11.46
CA ASP A 96 5.17 15.34 11.23
C ASP A 96 4.98 16.19 12.50
N THR A 97 3.92 15.92 13.26
CA THR A 97 3.65 16.59 14.53
C THR A 97 4.71 16.23 15.58
N GLU A 98 5.04 14.95 15.72
CA GLU A 98 6.10 14.48 16.62
C GLU A 98 7.47 15.04 16.22
N ASN A 99 7.80 15.01 14.92
CA ASN A 99 9.04 15.60 14.41
C ASN A 99 9.12 17.10 14.71
N LYS A 100 8.01 17.83 14.61
CA LYS A 100 7.98 19.25 14.96
C LYS A 100 8.30 19.46 16.44
N ILE A 101 7.68 18.70 17.33
CA ILE A 101 7.93 18.78 18.78
C ILE A 101 9.40 18.49 19.10
N LEU A 102 9.96 17.44 18.47
CA LEU A 102 11.37 17.09 18.64
C LEU A 102 12.30 18.19 18.14
N ASN A 103 12.04 18.75 16.95
CA ASN A 103 12.82 19.85 16.41
C ASN A 103 12.75 21.11 17.28
N ASP A 104 11.55 21.46 17.79
CA ASP A 104 11.38 22.59 18.69
C ASP A 104 12.15 22.39 20.00
N THR A 105 12.20 21.14 20.50
CA THR A 105 12.99 20.78 21.69
C THR A 105 14.49 20.94 21.44
N VAL A 106 15.00 20.43 20.31
CA VAL A 106 16.42 20.58 19.93
C VAL A 106 16.79 22.05 19.79
N LYS A 107 15.94 22.85 19.15
CA LYS A 107 16.15 24.28 19.02
C LYS A 107 16.24 24.96 20.39
N TRP A 108 15.31 24.66 21.28
CA TRP A 108 15.33 25.19 22.64
C TRP A 108 16.60 24.78 23.42
N MET A 109 17.05 23.53 23.27
CA MET A 109 18.30 23.06 23.86
C MET A 109 19.50 23.85 23.32
N HIS A 110 19.57 24.08 22.01
CA HIS A 110 20.63 24.89 21.41
C HIS A 110 20.64 26.32 21.94
N ASP A 111 19.48 26.99 21.98
CA ASP A 111 19.36 28.36 22.50
C ASP A 111 19.84 28.43 23.97
N THR A 112 19.41 27.49 24.80
CA THR A 112 19.78 27.41 26.23
C THR A 112 21.29 27.20 26.42
N ILE A 113 21.89 26.26 25.66
CA ILE A 113 23.33 26.02 25.73
C ILE A 113 24.09 27.28 25.31
N TRP A 114 23.61 27.97 24.27
CA TRP A 114 24.24 29.20 23.80
C TRP A 114 24.26 30.27 24.89
N ASP A 115 23.13 30.50 25.57
CA ASP A 115 23.02 31.47 26.66
C ASP A 115 24.00 31.14 27.80
N LEU A 116 24.05 29.88 28.24
CA LEU A 116 24.96 29.43 29.29
C LEU A 116 26.44 29.63 28.92
N ILE A 117 26.81 29.36 27.66
CA ILE A 117 28.19 29.60 27.19
C ILE A 117 28.50 31.11 27.18
N HIS A 118 27.55 31.96 26.79
CA HIS A 118 27.73 33.41 26.77
C HIS A 118 27.89 33.97 28.18
N GLU A 119 27.04 33.54 29.13
CA GLU A 119 27.13 33.91 30.54
C GLU A 119 28.47 33.48 31.14
N ARG A 120 28.89 32.23 30.92
CA ARG A 120 30.18 31.72 31.40
C ARG A 120 31.37 32.51 30.84
N ARG A 121 31.32 32.87 29.56
CA ARG A 121 32.36 33.70 28.92
C ARG A 121 32.36 35.13 29.46
N HIS A 122 31.22 35.68 29.84
CA HIS A 122 31.14 37.00 30.48
C HIS A 122 31.75 36.96 31.87
N LEU A 123 31.38 35.96 32.69
CA LEU A 123 31.94 35.76 34.03
C LEU A 123 33.46 35.56 34.01
N LEU A 124 33.98 34.73 33.10
CA LEU A 124 35.43 34.54 32.95
C LEU A 124 36.16 35.83 32.55
N ARG A 125 35.52 36.71 31.77
CA ARG A 125 36.08 38.03 31.44
C ARG A 125 36.04 39.00 32.61
N ASP A 126 34.96 39.00 33.38
CA ASP A 126 34.83 39.85 34.57
C ASP A 126 35.81 39.40 35.68
N GLU A 127 36.01 38.09 35.85
CA GLU A 127 37.00 37.51 36.76
C GLU A 127 38.45 37.81 36.33
N ALA A 128 38.73 37.75 35.02
CA ALA A 128 40.03 38.14 34.46
C ALA A 128 40.28 39.66 34.57
N ALA A 129 39.24 40.49 34.49
CA ALA A 129 39.35 41.94 34.74
C ALA A 129 39.53 42.27 36.23
N ALA A 130 39.07 41.39 37.13
CA ALA A 130 39.26 41.52 38.57
C ALA A 130 40.63 41.00 39.07
N THR A 131 41.29 40.14 38.29
CA THR A 131 42.66 39.64 38.55
C THR A 131 43.66 40.27 37.59
N ASP A 132 43.99 41.55 37.81
CA ASP A 132 45.05 42.25 37.07
C ASP A 132 46.44 41.69 37.47
N ILE A 133 46.86 40.62 36.79
CA ILE A 133 48.27 40.27 36.57
C ILE A 133 48.45 40.14 35.06
N SER A 134 49.37 40.95 34.52
CA SER A 134 49.62 41.19 33.09
C SER A 134 49.81 39.94 32.20
N PRO A 135 49.56 40.07 30.88
CA PRO A 135 49.37 38.95 29.99
C PRO A 135 50.70 38.47 29.39
N GLU A 136 50.97 37.17 29.51
CA GLU A 136 51.82 36.46 28.56
C GLU A 136 51.04 35.24 28.04
N GLN A 137 50.58 35.41 26.80
CA GLN A 137 50.43 34.40 25.75
C GLN A 137 49.66 33.11 26.08
N GLU A 138 48.53 32.90 25.40
CA GLU A 138 48.39 31.74 24.53
C GLU A 138 47.25 31.94 23.51
N GLU A 139 47.66 32.22 22.27
CA GLU A 139 46.86 32.02 21.06
C GLU A 139 46.71 30.52 20.83
N ALA A 140 45.49 29.98 20.84
CA ALA A 140 45.07 28.86 20.00
C ALA A 140 43.63 28.45 20.33
N GLU A 141 42.62 29.08 19.73
CA GLU A 141 41.28 28.48 19.65
C GLU A 141 40.48 29.11 18.49
N GLY A 142 41.17 29.24 17.35
CA GLY A 142 40.59 29.65 16.07
C GLY A 142 40.44 28.47 15.12
N GLN A 143 39.90 27.33 15.56
CA GLN A 143 39.81 26.15 14.68
C GLN A 143 38.70 25.14 15.02
N GLU A 144 37.54 25.56 15.53
CA GLU A 144 36.35 24.68 15.58
C GLU A 144 35.07 25.28 14.99
N HIS A 145 35.08 26.55 14.58
CA HIS A 145 33.87 27.22 14.08
C HIS A 145 33.54 27.01 12.60
N VAL A 146 34.30 26.18 11.88
CA VAL A 146 34.04 25.91 10.45
C VAL A 146 33.16 24.67 10.24
N CYS A 147 33.15 23.70 11.16
CA CYS A 147 32.51 22.40 10.91
C CYS A 147 30.97 22.40 11.03
N ILE A 148 30.37 23.34 11.78
CA ILE A 148 28.92 23.31 12.04
C ILE A 148 28.10 23.96 10.91
N ARG A 149 28.73 24.83 10.09
CA ARG A 149 28.00 25.55 9.03
C ARG A 149 27.68 24.68 7.81
N GLU A 150 28.42 23.60 7.59
CA GLU A 150 28.23 22.70 6.44
C GLU A 150 27.13 21.65 6.65
N ILE A 151 26.78 21.31 7.89
CA ILE A 151 25.80 20.23 8.17
C ILE A 151 24.33 20.69 8.02
N MET A 152 24.07 21.99 8.10
CA MET A 152 22.70 22.56 8.07
C MET A 152 22.21 22.95 6.67
N GLN A 153 23.02 22.81 5.61
CA GLN A 153 22.64 23.21 4.24
C GLN A 153 22.19 22.04 3.33
N ASP A 154 22.32 20.79 3.77
CA ASP A 154 22.11 19.61 2.90
C ASP A 154 20.75 18.90 3.06
N LYS A 155 19.73 19.58 3.59
CA LYS A 155 18.34 19.08 3.59
C LYS A 155 17.35 20.16 3.18
N ALA A 156 17.27 20.37 1.87
CA ALA A 156 16.15 20.98 1.17
C ALA A 156 15.41 19.92 0.34
#